data_AF-A0A074KS20-F1
#
_entry.id   AF-A0A074KS20-F1
#
_cell.length_a   1.000
_cell.length_b   1.000
_cell.length_c   1.000
_cell.angle_alpha   90.00
_cell.angle_beta   90.00
_cell.angle_gamma   90.00
#
_symmetry.space_group_name_H-M   'P 1'
#
loop_
_entity.id
_entity.type
_entity.pdbx_description
1 polymer ?
#
loop_
_entity_poly.entity_id
_entity_poly.type
_entity_poly.pdbx_seq_one_letter_code
_entity_poly.pdbx_strand_id
1 'polypeptide(L)'
;MSKIEDLNFKLTSQGIHLTRNKYTYHIILYDEIEKSYLIKGKSIKNYVLIFIIGIICIVSSGILLYNLIMGLNIGEKSVRFYNLLGNGLIVVIMLGGAGLISIISALKNTPVIIIVVKNKTYKLRINRRKVTEILDFLSLYGINVDTRN
;
A
#
# COMPACT_ATOMS: atom_id res chain seq x y z
N MET A 1 -19.52 -5.05 -24.25
CA MET A 1 -19.07 -3.95 -23.38
C MET A 1 -18.02 -4.48 -22.44
N SER A 2 -16.74 -4.16 -22.69
CA SER A 2 -15.67 -4.46 -21.74
C SER A 2 -15.85 -3.57 -20.51
N LYS A 3 -15.79 -4.19 -19.33
CA LYS A 3 -15.94 -3.52 -18.04
C LYS A 3 -14.73 -3.90 -17.21
N ILE A 4 -13.88 -2.93 -16.92
CA ILE A 4 -12.68 -3.15 -16.10
C ILE A 4 -13.03 -2.79 -14.66
N GLU A 5 -12.86 -3.73 -13.74
CA GLU A 5 -13.02 -3.51 -12.31
C GLU A 5 -11.67 -3.55 -11.58
N ASP A 6 -11.45 -2.53 -10.74
CA ASP A 6 -10.37 -2.46 -9.75
C ASP A 6 -11.00 -2.24 -8.35
N LEU A 7 -10.18 -2.27 -7.31
CA LEU A 7 -10.60 -2.21 -5.90
C LEU A 7 -11.40 -0.95 -5.56
N ASN A 8 -11.04 0.19 -6.17
CA ASN A 8 -11.59 1.50 -5.81
C ASN A 8 -12.30 2.21 -6.97
N PHE A 9 -12.31 1.61 -8.17
CA PHE A 9 -12.99 2.18 -9.32
C PHE A 9 -13.34 1.12 -10.35
N LYS A 10 -14.24 1.49 -11.25
CA LYS A 10 -14.69 0.68 -12.38
C LYS A 10 -14.76 1.56 -13.60
N LEU A 11 -14.27 1.06 -14.73
CA LEU A 11 -14.36 1.72 -16.03
C LEU A 11 -15.54 1.15 -16.80
N THR A 12 -16.40 2.03 -17.29
CA THR A 12 -17.52 1.70 -18.18
C THR A 12 -17.47 2.59 -19.42
N SER A 13 -18.41 2.39 -20.35
CA SER A 13 -18.58 3.30 -21.48
C SER A 13 -19.12 4.68 -21.08
N GLN A 14 -19.74 4.81 -19.89
CA GLN A 14 -20.27 6.10 -19.42
C GLN A 14 -19.18 6.96 -18.79
N GLY A 15 -18.20 6.32 -18.14
CA GLY A 15 -17.15 7.03 -17.43
C GLY A 15 -16.44 6.17 -16.40
N ILE A 16 -15.80 6.85 -15.45
CA ILE A 16 -15.06 6.26 -14.36
C ILE A 16 -15.93 6.28 -13.11
N HIS A 17 -16.37 5.11 -12.69
CA HIS A 17 -17.17 4.91 -11.48
C HIS A 17 -16.23 4.75 -10.30
N LEU A 18 -16.19 5.72 -9.39
CA LEU A 18 -15.48 5.58 -8.14
C LEU A 18 -16.30 4.70 -7.19
N THR A 19 -15.67 3.66 -6.65
CA THR A 19 -16.34 2.66 -5.83
C THR A 19 -15.83 2.65 -4.39
N ARG A 20 -16.73 2.35 -3.45
CA ARG A 20 -16.43 2.05 -2.05
C ARG A 20 -17.25 0.83 -1.65
N ASN A 21 -16.60 -0.24 -1.21
CA ASN A 21 -17.25 -1.51 -0.86
C ASN A 21 -18.19 -2.03 -1.97
N LYS A 22 -17.75 -2.03 -3.23
CA LYS A 22 -18.51 -2.43 -4.44
C LYS A 22 -19.63 -1.46 -4.90
N TYR A 23 -19.99 -0.45 -4.12
CA TYR A 23 -20.99 0.55 -4.51
C TYR A 23 -20.34 1.74 -5.19
N THR A 24 -20.95 2.24 -6.27
CA THR A 24 -20.51 3.48 -6.94
C THR A 24 -21.04 4.68 -6.15
N TYR A 25 -20.16 5.56 -5.71
CA TYR A 25 -20.56 6.78 -5.00
C TYR A 25 -20.40 8.04 -5.87
N HIS A 26 -19.59 7.98 -6.92
CA HIS A 26 -19.37 9.10 -7.83
C HIS A 26 -19.01 8.57 -9.21
N ILE A 27 -19.47 9.25 -10.25
CA ILE A 27 -19.18 8.93 -11.65
C ILE A 27 -18.50 10.16 -12.25
N ILE A 28 -17.33 9.96 -12.83
CA ILE A 28 -16.62 10.97 -13.60
C ILE A 28 -16.87 10.64 -15.07
N LEU A 29 -17.61 11.49 -15.76
CA LEU A 29 -17.85 11.32 -17.19
C LEU A 29 -16.58 11.67 -17.98
N TYR A 30 -16.38 11.03 -19.13
CA TYR A 30 -15.15 11.20 -19.90
C TYR A 30 -14.99 12.59 -20.52
N ASP A 31 -16.10 13.24 -20.85
CA ASP A 31 -16.16 14.62 -21.35
C ASP A 31 -15.79 15.67 -20.27
N GLU A 32 -15.90 15.31 -18.99
CA GLU A 32 -15.51 16.20 -17.89
C GLU A 32 -14.01 16.15 -17.56
N ILE A 33 -13.25 15.22 -18.16
CA ILE A 33 -11.83 15.04 -17.86
C ILE A 33 -11.00 16.03 -18.65
N GLU A 34 -10.43 17.00 -17.94
CA GLU A 34 -9.58 18.04 -18.55
C GLU A 34 -8.16 17.54 -18.78
N LYS A 35 -7.60 16.84 -17.78
CA LYS A 35 -6.23 16.34 -17.81
C LYS A 35 -6.14 15.00 -17.08
N SER A 36 -5.32 14.11 -17.61
CA SER A 36 -5.00 12.86 -16.96
C SER A 36 -3.51 12.55 -17.03
N TYR A 37 -2.94 12.09 -15.93
CA TYR A 37 -1.51 11.79 -15.84
C TYR A 37 -1.25 10.56 -14.99
N LEU A 38 -0.32 9.72 -15.43
CA LEU A 38 0.16 8.57 -14.70
C LEU A 38 1.40 8.99 -13.90
N ILE A 39 1.35 8.79 -12.59
CA ILE A 39 2.48 9.02 -11.69
C ILE A 39 2.75 7.80 -10.81
N LYS A 40 3.98 7.69 -10.30
CA LYS A 40 4.33 6.72 -9.25
C LYS A 40 4.04 7.35 -7.90
N GLY A 41 2.94 6.95 -7.27
CA GLY A 41 2.53 7.43 -5.95
C GLY A 41 2.82 6.42 -4.84
N LYS A 42 2.75 6.85 -3.58
CA LYS A 42 2.81 5.95 -2.43
C LYS A 42 1.52 5.12 -2.32
N SER A 43 1.68 3.82 -2.05
CA SER A 43 0.55 2.90 -1.87
C SER A 43 -0.32 3.27 -0.67
N ILE A 44 0.25 3.94 0.33
CA ILE A 44 -0.44 4.28 1.58
C ILE A 44 -0.38 5.80 1.79
N LYS A 45 -1.50 6.38 2.24
CA LYS A 45 -1.63 7.84 2.45
C LYS A 45 -0.67 8.33 3.54
N ASN A 46 -0.59 7.59 4.65
CA ASN A 46 0.23 7.92 5.81
C ASN A 46 1.52 7.08 5.85
N TYR A 47 2.24 7.00 4.73
CA TYR A 47 3.42 6.15 4.61
C TYR A 47 4.52 6.50 5.62
N VAL A 48 4.70 7.79 5.95
CA VAL A 48 5.68 8.25 6.94
C VAL A 48 5.39 7.66 8.32
N LEU A 49 4.13 7.70 8.76
CA LEU A 49 3.72 7.16 10.06
C LEU A 49 3.99 5.65 10.12
N ILE A 50 3.61 4.92 9.07
CA ILE A 50 3.81 3.46 9.00
C ILE A 50 5.30 3.11 8.97
N PHE A 51 6.12 3.93 8.30
CA PHE A 51 7.55 3.77 8.29
C PHE A 51 8.17 3.97 9.68
N ILE A 52 7.76 5.01 10.41
CA ILE A 52 8.20 5.28 11.79
C ILE A 52 7.82 4.13 12.72
N ILE A 53 6.57 3.66 12.65
CA ILE A 53 6.09 2.50 13.43
C ILE A 53 6.95 1.27 13.10
N GLY A 54 7.25 1.05 11.83
CA GLY A 54 8.12 -0.04 11.39
C GLY A 54 9.52 0.02 12.02
N ILE A 55 10.15 1.20 12.04
CA ILE A 55 11.44 1.42 12.69
C ILE A 55 11.36 1.14 14.19
N ILE A 56 10.35 1.65 14.87
CA ILE A 56 10.16 1.42 16.32
C ILE A 56 10.05 -0.06 16.63
N CYS A 57 9.30 -0.83 15.83
CA CYS A 57 9.18 -2.28 15.98
C CYS A 57 10.52 -2.99 15.79
N ILE A 58 11.33 -2.60 14.79
CA ILE A 58 12.66 -3.19 14.54
C ILE A 58 13.61 -2.89 15.69
N VAL A 59 13.68 -1.64 16.14
CA VAL A 59 14.54 -1.24 17.27
C VAL A 59 14.13 -1.98 18.54
N SER A 60 12.83 -2.06 18.83
CA SER A 60 12.31 -2.79 20.00
C SER A 60 12.62 -4.28 19.91
N SER A 61 12.48 -4.89 18.73
CA SER A 61 12.86 -6.28 18.48
C SER A 61 14.35 -6.52 18.72
N GLY A 62 15.23 -5.60 18.28
CA GLY A 62 16.67 -5.64 18.54
C GLY A 62 17.03 -5.56 20.02
N ILE A 63 16.38 -4.66 20.77
CA ILE A 63 16.56 -4.54 22.23
C ILE A 63 16.14 -5.83 22.93
N LEU A 64 14.99 -6.40 22.55
CA LEU A 64 14.51 -7.66 23.12
C LEU A 64 15.46 -8.82 22.80
N LEU A 65 15.95 -8.91 21.56
CA LEU A 65 16.91 -9.93 21.16
C LEU A 65 18.20 -9.81 21.95
N TYR A 66 18.72 -8.59 22.14
CA TYR A 66 19.90 -8.35 22.97
C TYR A 66 19.69 -8.83 24.42
N ASN A 67 18.55 -8.50 25.02
CA ASN A 67 18.21 -8.93 26.38
C ASN A 67 18.09 -10.46 26.48
N LEU A 68 17.52 -11.13 25.48
CA LEU A 68 17.45 -12.59 25.43
C LEU A 68 18.84 -13.23 25.35
N ILE A 69 19.73 -12.68 24.52
CA ILE A 69 21.11 -13.17 24.40
C ILE A 69 21.87 -12.96 25.70
N MET A 70 21.74 -11.79 26.34
CA MET A 70 22.37 -11.55 27.64
C MET A 70 21.82 -12.46 28.73
N GLY A 71 20.52 -12.77 28.69
CA GLY A 71 19.90 -13.72 29.61
C GLY A 71 20.49 -15.13 29.52
N LEU A 72 20.97 -15.57 28.35
CA LEU A 72 21.62 -16.89 28.18
C LEU A 72 22.94 -17.03 28.94
N ASN A 73 23.60 -15.92 29.28
CA ASN A 73 24.85 -15.94 30.03
C ASN A 73 24.65 -16.11 31.55
N ILE A 74 23.42 -16.11 32.04
CA ILE A 74 23.12 -16.34 33.46
C ILE A 74 23.06 -17.85 33.70
N GLY A 75 23.90 -18.36 34.60
CA GLY A 75 24.12 -19.80 34.81
C GLY A 75 22.93 -20.60 35.36
N GLU A 76 21.83 -19.95 35.77
CA GLU A 76 20.66 -20.62 36.34
C GLU A 76 19.67 -21.09 35.27
N LYS A 77 19.89 -22.32 34.79
CA LYS A 77 19.08 -23.00 33.76
C LYS A 77 17.77 -23.55 34.31
N SER A 78 16.88 -22.68 34.80
CA SER A 78 15.53 -23.09 35.23
C SER A 78 14.63 -23.40 34.02
N VAL A 79 13.68 -24.34 34.15
CA VAL A 79 12.67 -24.63 33.10
C VAL A 79 11.88 -23.38 32.71
N ARG A 80 11.66 -22.47 33.68
CA ARG A 80 11.02 -21.17 33.47
C ARG A 80 11.81 -20.28 32.52
N PHE A 81 13.13 -20.33 32.56
CA PHE A 81 14.00 -19.58 31.65
C PHE A 81 13.85 -20.06 30.20
N TYR A 82 13.81 -21.38 29.95
CA TYR A 82 13.60 -21.93 28.60
C TYR A 82 12.23 -21.55 28.01
N ASN A 83 11.17 -21.56 28.81
CA ASN A 83 9.84 -21.10 28.37
C ASN A 83 9.82 -19.59 28.06
N LEU A 84 10.53 -18.78 28.85
CA LEU A 84 10.64 -17.34 28.63
C LEU A 84 11.47 -17.03 27.38
N LEU A 85 12.51 -17.84 27.13
CA LEU A 85 13.34 -17.74 25.93
C LEU A 85 12.56 -18.09 24.66
N GLY A 86 11.81 -19.20 24.68
CA GLY A 86 10.99 -19.61 23.53
C GLY A 86 9.93 -18.58 23.17
N ASN A 87 9.15 -18.12 24.16
CA ASN A 87 8.15 -17.07 23.95
C ASN A 87 8.78 -15.73 23.56
N GLY A 88 9.92 -15.37 24.16
CA GLY A 88 10.65 -14.16 23.83
C GLY A 88 11.14 -14.15 22.38
N LEU A 89 11.65 -15.29 21.89
CA LEU A 89 12.14 -15.42 20.52
C LEU A 89 10.99 -15.31 19.51
N ILE A 90 9.82 -15.89 19.82
CA ILE A 90 8.60 -15.71 19.01
C ILE A 90 8.22 -14.24 18.93
N VAL A 91 8.22 -13.52 20.06
CA VAL A 91 7.91 -12.08 20.11
C VAL A 91 8.91 -11.26 19.28
N VAL A 92 10.20 -11.57 19.37
CA VAL A 92 11.25 -10.92 18.56
C VAL A 92 10.98 -11.11 17.07
N ILE A 93 10.70 -12.34 16.63
CA ILE A 93 10.39 -12.65 15.22
C ILE A 93 9.12 -11.93 14.78
N MET A 94 8.07 -11.94 15.59
CA MET A 94 6.81 -11.27 15.27
C MET A 94 6.97 -9.76 15.13
N LEU A 95 7.61 -9.10 16.10
CA LEU A 95 7.89 -7.67 16.07
C LEU A 95 8.83 -7.29 14.92
N GLY A 96 9.89 -8.07 14.72
CA GLY A 96 10.84 -7.86 13.64
C GLY A 96 10.18 -8.00 12.27
N GLY A 97 9.41 -9.07 12.08
CA GLY A 97 8.63 -9.32 10.86
C GLY A 97 7.60 -8.23 10.59
N ALA A 98 6.81 -7.84 11.60
CA ALA A 98 5.84 -6.75 11.49
C ALA A 98 6.51 -5.41 11.14
N GLY A 99 7.68 -5.14 11.75
CA GLY A 99 8.50 -3.96 11.44
C GLY A 99 8.96 -3.93 9.99
N LEU A 100 9.54 -5.04 9.50
CA LEU A 100 10.01 -5.17 8.11
C LEU A 100 8.85 -5.02 7.12
N ILE A 101 7.73 -5.70 7.35
CA ILE A 101 6.54 -5.61 6.48
C ILE A 101 6.02 -4.18 6.42
N SER A 102 6.00 -3.47 7.56
CA SER A 102 5.56 -2.08 7.64
C SER A 102 6.47 -1.15 6.83
N ILE A 103 7.78 -1.29 6.97
CA ILE A 103 8.77 -0.52 6.21
C ILE A 103 8.63 -0.78 4.71
N ILE A 104 8.58 -2.04 4.29
CA ILE A 104 8.43 -2.43 2.88
C ILE A 104 7.12 -1.85 2.31
N SER A 105 6.03 -1.95 3.07
CA SER A 105 4.72 -1.44 2.65
C SER A 105 4.67 0.08 2.55
N ALA A 106 5.36 0.80 3.44
CA ALA A 106 5.49 2.25 3.40
C ALA A 106 6.34 2.74 2.22
N LEU A 107 7.38 1.99 1.86
CA LEU A 107 8.24 2.32 0.72
C LEU A 107 7.64 1.93 -0.63
N LYS A 108 6.69 0.99 -0.66
CA LYS A 108 6.06 0.50 -1.87
C LYS A 108 5.37 1.62 -2.66
N ASN A 109 5.88 1.84 -3.87
CA ASN A 109 5.27 2.73 -4.86
C ASN A 109 4.27 1.94 -5.72
N THR A 110 3.15 2.58 -6.05
CA THR A 110 2.10 2.04 -6.92
C THR A 110 1.79 3.03 -8.03
N PRO A 111 1.44 2.56 -9.23
CA PRO A 111 0.98 3.44 -10.29
C PRO A 111 -0.36 4.08 -9.87
N VAL A 112 -0.44 5.39 -10.04
CA VAL A 112 -1.63 6.19 -9.74
C VAL A 112 -1.95 7.02 -10.97
N ILE A 113 -3.14 6.85 -11.53
CA ILE A 113 -3.67 7.79 -12.51
C ILE A 113 -4.33 8.92 -11.73
N ILE A 114 -3.94 10.15 -12.06
CA ILE A 114 -4.57 11.33 -11.53
C ILE A 114 -5.43 11.95 -12.63
N ILE A 115 -6.67 12.27 -12.28
CA ILE A 115 -7.67 12.83 -13.16
C ILE A 115 -8.10 14.17 -12.60
N VAL A 116 -8.02 15.21 -13.44
CA VAL A 116 -8.41 16.57 -13.07
C VAL A 116 -9.73 16.90 -13.78
N VAL A 117 -10.71 17.31 -12.98
CA VAL A 117 -12.08 17.63 -13.41
C VAL A 117 -12.50 18.90 -12.71
N LYS A 118 -12.74 20.01 -13.43
CA LYS A 118 -13.36 21.24 -12.91
C LYS A 118 -12.78 21.66 -11.55
N ASN A 119 -11.44 21.71 -11.47
CA ASN A 119 -10.66 22.06 -10.27
C ASN A 119 -10.57 21.00 -9.14
N LYS A 120 -11.10 19.79 -9.33
CA LYS A 120 -10.95 18.65 -8.42
C LYS A 120 -9.99 17.62 -8.99
N THR A 121 -9.18 17.04 -8.10
CA THR A 121 -8.17 16.05 -8.47
C THR A 121 -8.50 14.70 -7.85
N TYR A 122 -8.78 13.71 -8.69
CA TYR A 122 -9.09 12.34 -8.30
C TYR A 122 -7.86 11.45 -8.50
N LYS A 123 -7.53 10.64 -7.49
CA LYS A 123 -6.39 9.73 -7.53
C LYS A 123 -6.87 8.29 -7.61
N LEU A 124 -6.66 7.65 -8.76
CA LEU A 124 -6.98 6.26 -9.03
C LEU A 124 -5.74 5.40 -8.82
N ARG A 125 -5.76 4.56 -7.78
CA ARG A 125 -4.67 3.60 -7.54
C ARG A 125 -4.91 2.36 -8.37
N ILE A 126 -3.89 1.95 -9.11
CA ILE A 126 -4.01 0.89 -10.11
C ILE A 126 -3.11 -0.28 -9.73
N ASN A 127 -3.60 -1.50 -9.95
CA ASN A 127 -2.73 -2.66 -9.89
C ASN A 127 -1.72 -2.62 -11.04
N ARG A 128 -0.41 -2.73 -10.73
CA ARG A 128 0.68 -2.69 -11.72
C ARG A 128 0.47 -3.61 -12.92
N ARG A 129 -0.22 -4.75 -12.74
CA ARG A 129 -0.52 -5.71 -13.82
C ARG A 129 -1.61 -5.26 -14.79
N LYS A 130 -2.51 -4.36 -14.38
CA LYS A 130 -3.64 -3.87 -15.17
C LYS A 130 -3.39 -2.50 -15.80
N VAL A 131 -2.20 -1.92 -15.63
CA VAL A 131 -1.91 -0.56 -16.09
C VAL A 131 -2.12 -0.43 -17.60
N THR A 132 -1.55 -1.32 -18.39
CA THR A 132 -1.69 -1.30 -19.86
C THR A 132 -3.15 -1.43 -20.28
N GLU A 133 -3.87 -2.41 -19.73
CA GLU A 133 -5.31 -2.63 -20.01
C GLU A 133 -6.16 -1.38 -19.72
N ILE A 134 -5.87 -0.69 -18.62
CA ILE A 134 -6.58 0.55 -18.24
C ILE A 134 -6.22 1.71 -19.16
N LEU A 135 -4.94 1.86 -19.54
CA LEU A 135 -4.50 2.90 -20.46
C LEU A 135 -5.11 2.70 -21.84
N ASP A 136 -5.09 1.47 -22.35
CA ASP A 136 -5.71 1.11 -23.62
C ASP A 136 -7.21 1.42 -23.59
N PHE A 137 -7.89 1.05 -22.51
CA PHE A 137 -9.31 1.36 -22.33
C PHE A 137 -9.58 2.87 -22.34
N LEU A 138 -8.80 3.67 -21.62
CA LEU A 138 -8.99 5.13 -21.59
C LEU A 138 -8.73 5.77 -22.97
N SER A 139 -7.74 5.26 -23.72
CA SER A 139 -7.45 5.75 -25.07
C SER A 139 -8.60 5.53 -26.05
N LEU A 140 -9.34 4.42 -25.92
CA LEU A 140 -10.55 4.14 -26.73
C LEU A 140 -11.66 5.19 -26.55
N TYR A 141 -11.69 5.88 -25.42
CA TYR A 141 -12.65 6.96 -25.12
C TYR A 141 -12.02 8.36 -25.28
N GLY A 142 -10.87 8.46 -25.96
CA GLY A 142 -10.21 9.74 -26.26
C GLY A 142 -9.42 10.35 -25.10
N ILE A 143 -9.17 9.59 -24.03
CA ILE A 143 -8.41 10.08 -22.87
C ILE A 143 -6.95 9.69 -23.01
N ASN A 144 -6.13 10.67 -23.36
CA ASN A 144 -4.68 10.53 -23.35
C ASN A 144 -4.14 10.73 -21.93
N VAL A 145 -3.51 9.68 -21.39
CA VAL A 145 -2.88 9.69 -20.07
C VAL A 145 -1.39 9.96 -20.24
N ASP A 146 -0.96 11.17 -19.87
CA ASP A 146 0.46 11.53 -19.93
C ASP A 146 1.27 10.70 -18.93
N THR A 147 2.29 10.01 -19.42
CA THR A 147 3.24 9.27 -18.58
C THR A 147 4.33 10.21 -18.07
N ARG A 148 4.08 10.82 -16.90
CA ARG A 148 5.09 11.62 -16.21
C ARG A 148 5.97 10.70 -15.36
N ASN A 149 7.19 10.46 -15.84
CA ASN A 149 8.20 9.67 -15.12
C ASN A 149 8.76 10.41 -13.91
#